data_AF-A0A3C1KKM3-F1
#
_entry.id   AF-A0A3C1KKM3-F1
#
_cell.length_a   1.000
_cell.length_b   1.000
_cell.length_c   1.000
_cell.angle_alpha   90.00
_cell.angle_beta   90.00
_cell.angle_gamma   90.00
#
_symmetry.space_group_name_H-M   'P 1'
#
loop_
_entity.id
_entity.type
_entity.pdbx_description
1 polymer ?
#
loop_
_entity_poly.entity_id
_entity_poly.type
_entity_poly.pdbx_seq_one_letter_code
_entity_poly.pdbx_strand_id
1 'polypeptide(L)'
;GKPILDRIVRPDTPFETAMRCALVSMDSTIRSNATVGPPLECLFYRNDSLKPHARYFALEEHHPYLAKLRQSWDDNIREAFAKLPSLGEVIGESD
;
A
#
# COMPACT_ATOMS: atom_id res chain seq x y z
N GLY A 1 4.23 0.94 7.67
CA GLY A 1 2.84 0.51 7.39
C GLY A 1 1.76 1.53 7.71
N LYS A 2 1.57 1.91 8.98
CA LYS A 2 0.37 2.64 9.45
C LYS A 2 -0.10 3.86 8.64
N PRO A 3 0.77 4.80 8.17
CA PRO A 3 0.29 6.03 7.55
C PRO A 3 -0.55 5.86 6.27
N ILE A 4 -0.33 4.81 5.46
CA ILE A 4 -1.16 4.58 4.27
C ILE A 4 -2.54 4.05 4.63
N LEU A 5 -2.61 3.19 5.66
CA LEU A 5 -3.87 2.64 6.17
C LEU A 5 -4.76 3.77 6.71
N ASP A 6 -4.19 4.67 7.51
CA ASP A 6 -4.92 5.81 8.08
C ASP A 6 -5.47 6.77 6.99
N ARG A 7 -4.82 6.84 5.82
CA ARG A 7 -5.24 7.70 4.69
C ARG A 7 -6.31 7.08 3.81
N ILE A 8 -6.27 5.77 3.59
CA ILE A 8 -7.10 5.09 2.57
C ILE A 8 -8.27 4.31 3.17
N VAL A 9 -8.06 3.61 4.28
CA VAL A 9 -9.04 2.63 4.80
C VAL A 9 -10.13 3.31 5.61
N ARG A 10 -11.38 3.05 5.25
CA ARG A 10 -12.62 3.52 5.88
C ARG A 10 -13.62 2.34 6.01
N PRO A 11 -14.66 2.45 6.84
CA PRO A 11 -15.64 1.36 7.02
C PRO A 11 -16.32 0.88 5.73
N ASP A 12 -16.47 1.77 4.75
CA ASP A 12 -17.10 1.53 3.45
C ASP A 12 -16.09 1.23 2.33
N THR A 13 -14.78 1.14 2.63
CA THR A 13 -13.75 0.85 1.64
C THR A 13 -14.00 -0.50 0.98
N PRO A 14 -14.06 -0.58 -0.37
CA PRO A 14 -14.19 -1.85 -1.07
C PRO A 14 -13.06 -2.80 -0.69
N PHE A 15 -13.39 -4.09 -0.50
CA PHE A 15 -12.43 -5.08 -0.02
C PHE A 15 -11.13 -5.10 -0.84
N GLU A 16 -11.25 -4.96 -2.16
CA GLU A 16 -10.13 -4.99 -3.09
C GLU A 16 -9.17 -3.82 -2.85
N THR A 17 -9.71 -2.62 -2.63
CA THR A 17 -8.95 -1.43 -2.23
C THR A 17 -8.29 -1.61 -0.87
N ALA A 18 -9.00 -2.15 0.12
CA ALA A 18 -8.46 -2.40 1.45
C ALA A 18 -7.30 -3.42 1.42
N MET A 19 -7.47 -4.52 0.68
CA MET A 19 -6.42 -5.53 0.51
C MET A 19 -5.19 -4.97 -0.22
N ARG A 20 -5.40 -4.19 -1.29
CA ARG A 20 -4.30 -3.53 -2.01
C ARG A 20 -3.56 -2.55 -1.10
N CYS A 21 -4.28 -1.78 -0.28
CA CYS A 21 -3.70 -0.89 0.71
C CYS A 21 -2.90 -1.63 1.78
N ALA A 22 -3.38 -2.79 2.24
CA ALA A 22 -2.64 -3.64 3.18
C ALA A 22 -1.32 -4.14 2.58
N LEU A 23 -1.32 -4.55 1.31
CA LEU A 23 -0.09 -4.96 0.61
C LEU A 23 0.91 -3.82 0.47
N VAL A 24 0.46 -2.60 0.14
CA VAL A 24 1.32 -1.40 0.11
C VAL A 24 1.90 -1.07 1.50
N SER A 25 1.08 -1.22 2.55
CA SER A 25 1.52 -1.05 3.93
C SER A 25 2.61 -2.06 4.31
N MET A 26 2.45 -3.33 3.93
CA MET A 26 3.45 -4.38 4.14
C MET A 26 4.73 -4.09 3.36
N ASP A 27 4.63 -3.75 2.08
CA ASP A 27 5.79 -3.41 1.23
C ASP A 27 6.63 -2.25 1.81
N SER A 28 5.97 -1.19 2.30
CA SER A 28 6.65 -0.09 2.99
C SER A 28 7.34 -0.55 4.28
N THR A 29 6.77 -1.55 4.97
CA THR A 29 7.31 -2.06 6.22
C THR A 29 8.54 -2.94 5.97
N ILE A 30 8.47 -3.85 5.00
CA ILE A 30 9.58 -4.71 4.55
C ILE A 30 10.81 -3.86 4.18
N ARG A 31 10.62 -2.76 3.44
CA ARG A 31 11.72 -1.84 3.08
C ARG A 31 12.41 -1.19 4.27
N SER A 32 11.66 -0.94 5.36
CA SER A 32 12.16 -0.21 6.53
C SER A 32 12.61 -1.12 7.68
N ASN A 33 12.25 -2.40 7.65
CA ASN A 33 12.52 -3.35 8.72
C ASN A 33 12.72 -4.76 8.14
N ALA A 34 13.99 -5.21 8.13
CA ALA A 34 14.40 -6.50 7.58
C ALA A 34 13.82 -7.72 8.32
N THR A 35 13.23 -7.54 9.50
CA THR A 35 12.54 -8.64 10.23
C THR A 35 11.15 -8.95 9.67
N VAL A 36 10.64 -8.10 8.78
CA VAL A 36 9.34 -8.29 8.12
C VAL A 36 9.59 -8.66 6.67
N GLY A 37 8.97 -9.74 6.20
CA GLY A 37 9.18 -10.25 4.87
C GLY A 37 8.08 -11.19 4.38
N PRO A 38 8.13 -11.55 3.09
CA PRO A 38 7.29 -12.59 2.49
C PRO A 38 7.58 -13.99 3.07
N PRO A 39 6.67 -14.97 2.87
CA PRO A 39 5.42 -14.88 2.11
C PRO A 39 4.37 -13.98 2.76
N LEU A 40 3.63 -13.23 1.95
CA LEU A 40 2.50 -12.42 2.40
C LEU A 40 1.19 -13.17 2.18
N GLU A 41 0.57 -13.62 3.26
CA GLU A 41 -0.74 -14.28 3.22
C GLU A 41 -1.86 -13.26 3.35
N CYS A 42 -2.85 -13.35 2.47
CA CYS A 42 -4.00 -12.46 2.43
C CYS A 42 -5.29 -13.25 2.46
N LEU A 43 -6.20 -12.87 3.36
CA LEU A 43 -7.51 -13.48 3.50
C LEU A 43 -8.59 -12.40 3.49
N PHE A 44 -9.61 -12.59 2.67
CA PHE A 44 -10.83 -11.78 2.71
C PHE A 44 -12.01 -12.63 3.17
N TYR A 45 -12.65 -12.18 4.23
CA TYR A 45 -13.88 -12.74 4.77
C TYR A 45 -15.07 -11.86 4.39
N ARG A 46 -16.14 -12.48 3.88
CA ARG A 46 -17.38 -11.78 3.60
C ARG A 46 -18.28 -11.83 4.84
N ASN A 47 -18.82 -10.68 5.22
CA ASN A 47 -19.72 -10.58 6.35
C ASN A 47 -20.84 -11.62 6.26
N ASP A 48 -21.19 -12.22 7.40
CA ASP A 48 -22.26 -13.21 7.55
C ASP A 48 -22.12 -14.48 6.70
N SER A 49 -20.97 -14.71 6.06
CA SER A 49 -20.82 -15.87 5.16
C SER A 49 -20.69 -17.20 5.89
N LEU A 50 -20.17 -17.21 7.12
CA LEU A 50 -19.83 -18.41 7.89
C LEU A 50 -18.96 -19.42 7.11
N LYS A 51 -18.25 -18.95 6.09
CA LYS A 51 -17.28 -19.73 5.31
C LYS A 51 -15.87 -19.40 5.80
N PRO A 52 -14.90 -20.31 5.63
CA PRO A 52 -13.52 -20.06 6.04
C PRO A 52 -12.94 -18.76 5.46
N HIS A 53 -13.22 -18.48 4.20
CA HIS A 53 -12.90 -17.20 3.53
C HIS A 53 -13.68 -17.08 2.21
N ALA A 54 -13.83 -15.84 1.74
CA ALA A 54 -14.29 -15.56 0.38
C ALA A 54 -13.13 -15.57 -0.62
N ARG A 55 -11.93 -15.12 -0.22
CA ARG A 55 -10.70 -15.18 -1.01
C ARG A 55 -9.51 -15.47 -0.09
N TYR A 56 -8.56 -16.22 -0.60
CA TYR A 56 -7.28 -16.47 0.05
C TYR A 56 -6.20 -16.56 -1.03
N PHE A 57 -5.03 -15.98 -0.75
CA PHE A 57 -3.83 -16.15 -1.57
C PHE A 57 -2.58 -15.83 -0.75
N ALA A 58 -1.46 -16.45 -1.14
CA ALA A 58 -0.14 -16.15 -0.62
C ALA A 58 0.72 -15.55 -1.74
N LEU A 59 1.49 -14.51 -1.42
CA LEU A 59 2.41 -13.86 -2.34
C LEU A 59 3.84 -14.09 -1.85
N GLU A 60 4.56 -14.94 -2.57
CA GLU A 60 5.99 -15.20 -2.36
C GLU A 60 6.85 -13.97 -2.65
N GLU A 61 8.11 -14.00 -2.21
CA GLU A 61 9.05 -12.88 -2.33
C GLU A 61 9.18 -12.34 -3.75
N HIS A 62 9.23 -13.24 -4.74
CA HIS A 62 9.40 -12.90 -6.15
C HIS A 62 8.08 -12.91 -6.92
N HIS A 63 6.94 -12.83 -6.24
CA HIS A 63 5.64 -12.88 -6.91
C HIS A 63 5.48 -11.67 -7.87
N PRO A 64 5.18 -11.87 -9.16
CA PRO A 64 5.16 -10.80 -10.16
C PRO A 64 4.22 -9.62 -9.82
N TYR A 65 3.11 -9.92 -9.13
CA TYR A 65 2.21 -8.88 -8.63
C TYR A 65 2.86 -7.95 -7.60
N LEU A 66 3.66 -8.47 -6.65
CA LEU A 66 4.33 -7.63 -5.66
C LEU A 66 5.36 -6.71 -6.32
N ALA A 67 6.13 -7.24 -7.28
CA ALA A 67 7.08 -6.43 -8.07
C ALA A 67 6.36 -5.31 -8.82
N LYS A 68 5.25 -5.63 -9.51
CA LYS A 68 4.44 -4.64 -10.24
C LYS A 68 3.81 -3.61 -9.30
N LEU A 69 3.28 -4.04 -8.15
CA LEU A 69 2.69 -3.16 -7.14
C LEU A 69 3.73 -2.18 -6.59
N ARG A 70 4.92 -2.69 -6.23
CA ARG A 70 6.04 -1.90 -5.73
C ARG A 70 6.46 -0.83 -6.72
N GLN A 71 6.75 -1.24 -7.96
CA GLN A 71 7.18 -0.32 -9.02
C GLN A 71 6.14 0.77 -9.26
N SER A 72 4.88 0.38 -9.46
CA SER A 72 3.78 1.32 -9.69
C SER A 72 3.59 2.29 -8.53
N TRP A 73 3.67 1.81 -7.29
CA TRP A 73 3.51 2.66 -6.11
C TRP A 73 4.65 3.67 -5.96
N ASP A 74 5.89 3.24 -6.16
CA ASP A 74 7.06 4.10 -6.05
C ASP A 74 7.05 5.19 -7.13
N ASP A 75 6.64 4.86 -8.37
CA ASP A 75 6.51 5.84 -9.46
C ASP A 75 5.39 6.86 -9.17
N ASN A 76 4.22 6.41 -8.72
CA ASN A 76 3.09 7.28 -8.40
C ASN A 76 3.39 8.23 -7.22
N ILE A 77 4.11 7.76 -6.19
CA ILE A 77 4.52 8.66 -5.09
C ILE A 77 5.46 9.75 -5.60
N ARG A 78 6.45 9.38 -6.42
CA ARG A 78 7.41 10.36 -6.97
C ARG A 78 6.70 11.41 -7.81
N GLU A 79 5.75 10.98 -8.65
CA GLU A 79 4.94 11.90 -9.46
C GLU A 79 4.05 12.79 -8.58
N ALA A 80 3.38 12.22 -7.58
CA ALA A 80 2.55 12.99 -6.65
C ALA A 80 3.37 14.01 -5.86
N PHE A 81 4.59 13.65 -5.44
CA PHE A 81 5.50 14.55 -4.73
C PHE A 81 5.99 15.69 -5.64
N ALA A 82 6.32 15.41 -6.90
CA ALA A 82 6.74 16.43 -7.87
C ALA A 82 5.63 17.45 -8.21
N LYS A 83 4.36 17.09 -7.97
CA LYS A 83 3.20 17.99 -8.15
C LYS A 83 2.89 18.84 -6.92
N LEU A 84 3.64 18.68 -5.82
CA LEU A 84 3.44 19.53 -4.64
C LEU A 84 3.87 20.97 -4.95
N PRO A 85 3.23 21.96 -4.30
CA PRO A 85 3.64 23.36 -4.41
C PRO A 85 5.12 23.56 -4.09
N SER A 86 5.78 24.50 -4.79
CA SER A 86 7.17 24.83 -4.53
C SER A 86 7.32 25.55 -3.20
N LEU A 87 8.40 25.27 -2.47
CA LEU A 87 8.75 26.06 -1.28
C LEU A 87 9.10 27.51 -1.62
N GLY A 88 9.38 27.84 -2.88
CA GLY A 88 9.58 29.22 -3.35
C GLY A 88 8.40 30.16 -3.00
N GLU A 89 7.18 29.62 -2.86
CA GLU A 89 6.00 30.37 -2.41
C GLU A 89 6.14 30.94 -0.98
N VAL A 90 6.97 30.31 -0.14
CA VAL A 90 7.17 30.70 1.27
C VAL A 90 8.56 31.30 1.49
N ILE A 91 9.57 30.77 0.81
CA ILE A 91 10.96 31.21 0.96
C ILE A 91 11.18 32.57 0.28
N GLY A 92 10.28 32.98 -0.62
CA GLY A 92 10.38 34.24 -1.35
C GLY A 92 11.62 34.21 -2.23
N GLU A 93 11.53 33.59 -3.41
CA GLU A 93 12.67 33.49 -4.31
C GLU A 93 13.10 34.90 -4.76
N SER A 94 14.17 35.39 -4.13
CA SER A 94 15.11 36.34 -4.69
C SER A 94 16.25 35.51 -5.28
N ASP A 95 16.05 34.99 -6.49
CA ASP A 95 17.10 34.67 -7.46
C ASP A 95 16.50 34.65 -8.87
#